data_AF-A0A654CSA2-F1
#
_entry.id   AF-A0A654CSA2-F1
#
_cell.length_a   1.000
_cell.length_b   1.000
_cell.length_c   1.000
_cell.angle_alpha   90.00
_cell.angle_beta   90.00
_cell.angle_gamma   90.00
#
_symmetry.space_group_name_H-M   'P 1'
#
loop_
_entity.id
_entity.type
_entity.pdbx_description
1 polymer ?
#
loop_
_entity_poly.entity_id
_entity_poly.type
_entity_poly.pdbx_seq_one_letter_code
_entity_poly.pdbx_strand_id
1 'polypeptide(L)'
;MVRCRRPGARLVVVHFTLWVSDNGRGFDVDEVLAASAGIGMSSMRARIERMGGQLRIESRPGHTLLTATIAGRPPAYSSAGTV
;
A
#
# COMPACT_ATOMS: atom_id res chain seq x y z
N MET A 1 19.23 -20.28 9.47
CA MET A 1 19.24 -19.13 8.54
C MET A 1 20.06 -18.01 9.17
N VAL A 2 21.36 -17.92 8.86
CA VAL A 2 22.23 -16.86 9.41
C VAL A 2 21.99 -15.59 8.61
N ARG A 3 21.37 -14.57 9.22
CA ARG A 3 21.35 -13.21 8.66
C ARG A 3 22.73 -12.61 8.87
N CYS A 4 23.54 -12.59 7.81
CA CYS A 4 24.80 -11.86 7.79
C CYS A 4 24.48 -10.35 7.86
N ARG A 5 24.65 -9.74 9.03
CA ARG A 5 24.62 -8.28 9.18
C ARG A 5 25.93 -7.75 8.61
N ARG A 6 25.88 -7.02 7.48
CA ARG A 6 27.08 -6.31 7.00
C ARG A 6 27.47 -5.25 8.04
N PRO A 7 28.66 -5.32 8.65
CA PRO A 7 29.13 -4.26 9.53
C PRO A 7 29.20 -2.95 8.72
N GLY A 8 28.54 -1.89 9.19
CA GLY A 8 28.55 -0.57 8.54
C GLY A 8 27.38 -0.24 7.59
N ALA A 9 26.41 -1.13 7.37
CA ALA A 9 25.24 -0.79 6.55
C ALA A 9 24.30 0.17 7.30
N ARG A 10 24.19 1.43 6.84
CA ARG A 10 23.18 2.39 7.32
C ARG A 10 21.80 1.93 6.85
N LEU A 11 20.86 1.77 7.78
CA LEU A 11 19.46 1.52 7.43
C LEU A 11 18.89 2.79 6.77
N VAL A 12 18.53 2.69 5.50
CA VAL A 12 17.77 3.73 4.78
C VAL A 12 16.35 3.22 4.65
N VAL A 13 15.41 3.98 5.21
CA VAL A 13 13.97 3.76 5.04
C VAL A 13 13.47 4.77 4.02
N VAL A 14 12.69 4.30 3.07
CA VAL A 14 11.99 5.15 2.09
C VAL A 14 10.49 4.95 2.25
N HIS A 15 9.72 5.97 1.92
CA HIS A 15 8.26 5.93 1.96
C HIS A 15 7.73 5.82 0.53
N PHE A 16 6.80 4.91 0.31
CA PHE A 16 6.10 4.72 -0.96
C PHE A 16 4.64 5.11 -0.79
N THR A 17 4.09 5.78 -1.80
CA THR A 17 2.67 6.10 -1.90
C THR A 17 2.14 5.54 -3.22
N LEU A 18 1.10 4.72 -3.16
CA LEU A 18 0.34 4.24 -4.30
C LEU A 18 -1.08 4.81 -4.20
N TRP A 19 -1.61 5.29 -5.31
CA TRP A 19 -3.00 5.70 -5.39
C TRP A 19 -3.70 5.07 -6.59
N VAL A 20 -5.00 4.82 -6.44
CA VAL A 20 -5.90 4.32 -7.48
C VAL A 20 -7.16 5.18 -7.43
N SER A 21 -7.59 5.68 -8.58
CA SER A 21 -8.86 6.41 -8.69
C SER A 21 -9.78 5.81 -9.74
N ASP A 22 -11.08 5.96 -9.50
CA ASP A 22 -12.14 5.67 -10.45
C ASP A 22 -13.19 6.79 -10.43
N ASN A 23 -14.06 6.79 -11.44
CA ASN A 23 -15.19 7.70 -11.58
C ASN A 23 -16.53 6.97 -11.40
N GLY A 24 -16.56 5.96 -10.53
CA GLY A 24 -17.74 5.10 -10.30
C GLY A 24 -18.87 5.79 -9.53
N ARG A 25 -19.86 4.99 -9.12
CA ARG A 25 -21.04 5.49 -8.37
C ARG A 25 -20.74 5.95 -6.95
N GLY A 26 -19.55 5.65 -6.44
CA GLY A 26 -19.19 5.80 -5.04
C GLY A 26 -19.91 4.80 -4.13
N PHE A 27 -19.52 4.78 -2.86
CA PHE A 27 -20.10 3.94 -1.83
C PHE A 27 -19.85 4.55 -0.44
N ASP A 28 -20.61 4.10 0.56
CA ASP A 28 -20.32 4.41 1.96
C ASP A 28 -19.11 3.58 2.41
N VAL A 29 -18.03 4.27 2.76
CA VAL A 29 -16.75 3.64 3.13
C VAL A 29 -16.90 2.85 4.42
N ASP A 30 -17.60 3.38 5.41
CA ASP A 30 -17.73 2.75 6.73
C ASP A 30 -18.62 1.51 6.65
N GLU A 31 -19.70 1.57 5.86
CA GLU A 31 -20.57 0.43 5.59
C GLU A 31 -19.79 -0.72 4.91
N VAL A 32 -19.03 -0.43 3.85
CA VAL A 32 -18.28 -1.47 3.12
C VAL A 32 -17.17 -2.09 3.96
N LEU A 33 -16.56 -1.33 4.86
CA LEU A 33 -15.54 -1.83 5.78
C LEU A 33 -16.13 -2.66 6.92
N ALA A 34 -17.35 -2.34 7.36
CA ALA A 34 -18.08 -3.12 8.37
C ALA A 34 -18.68 -4.41 7.79
N ALA A 35 -19.13 -4.39 6.54
CA ALA A 35 -19.76 -5.52 5.88
C ALA A 35 -18.75 -6.48 5.24
N SER A 36 -19.02 -7.80 5.33
CA SER A 36 -18.25 -8.83 4.59
C SER A 36 -18.34 -8.70 3.06
N ALA A 37 -19.15 -7.78 2.52
CA ALA A 37 -19.17 -7.43 1.10
C ALA A 37 -17.85 -6.78 0.63
N GLY A 38 -17.09 -6.18 1.55
CA GLY A 38 -15.80 -5.56 1.28
C GLY A 38 -14.59 -6.50 1.32
N ILE A 39 -14.70 -7.80 0.96
CA ILE A 39 -13.57 -8.76 1.06
C ILE A 39 -12.30 -8.18 0.41
N GLY A 40 -12.43 -7.58 -0.78
CA GLY A 40 -11.33 -6.94 -1.49
C GLY A 40 -10.71 -5.79 -0.70
N MET A 41 -11.54 -4.87 -0.19
CA MET A 41 -11.08 -3.70 0.56
C MET A 41 -10.47 -4.07 1.92
N SER A 42 -11.10 -4.98 2.64
CA SER A 42 -10.59 -5.55 3.89
C SER A 42 -9.26 -6.27 3.68
N SER A 43 -9.14 -7.03 2.59
CA SER A 43 -7.89 -7.69 2.21
C SER A 43 -6.80 -6.68 1.86
N MET A 44 -7.12 -5.61 1.13
CA MET A 44 -6.17 -4.53 0.82
C MET A 44 -5.69 -3.84 2.10
N ARG A 45 -6.61 -3.47 3.00
CA ARG A 45 -6.29 -2.88 4.30
C ARG A 45 -5.35 -3.78 5.10
N ALA A 46 -5.73 -5.03 5.31
CA ALA A 46 -4.93 -5.99 6.06
C ALA A 46 -3.54 -6.23 5.44
N ARG A 47 -3.42 -6.22 4.11
CA ARG A 47 -2.12 -6.34 3.41
C ARG A 47 -1.23 -5.12 3.67
N ILE A 48 -1.77 -3.92 3.59
CA ILE A 48 -1.04 -2.68 3.84
C ILE A 48 -0.62 -2.57 5.31
N GLU A 49 -1.53 -2.88 6.25
CA GLU A 49 -1.24 -2.89 7.69
C GLU A 49 -0.16 -3.90 8.06
N ARG A 50 -0.16 -5.11 7.45
CA ARG A 50 0.91 -6.09 7.65
C ARG A 50 2.28 -5.60 7.18
N MET A 51 2.33 -4.62 6.29
CA MET A 51 3.58 -3.96 5.86
C MET A 51 3.93 -2.74 6.72
N GLY A 52 3.19 -2.47 7.80
CA GLY A 52 3.35 -1.27 8.63
C GLY A 52 2.87 0.01 7.95
N GLY A 53 2.03 -0.12 6.92
CA GLY A 53 1.49 0.98 6.15
C GLY A 53 0.09 1.41 6.56
N GLN A 54 -0.48 2.33 5.79
CA GLN A 54 -1.85 2.82 5.95
C GLN A 54 -2.59 2.84 4.62
N LEU A 55 -3.87 2.45 4.64
CA LEU A 55 -4.78 2.57 3.50
C LEU A 55 -5.89 3.57 3.84
N ARG A 56 -5.97 4.64 3.06
CA ARG A 56 -7.04 5.64 3.11
C ARG A 56 -7.95 5.48 1.90
N ILE A 57 -9.25 5.64 2.12
CA ILE A 57 -10.28 5.46 1.11
C ILE A 57 -11.25 6.64 1.21
N GLU A 58 -11.47 7.30 0.08
CA GLU A 58 -12.43 8.38 -0.05
C GLU A 58 -13.34 8.03 -1.23
N SER A 59 -14.65 8.01 -1.01
CA SER A 59 -15.60 7.66 -2.05
C SER A 59 -16.78 8.63 -2.05
N ARG A 60 -17.16 9.06 -3.25
CA ARG A 60 -18.34 9.88 -3.52
C ARG A 60 -18.84 9.58 -4.94
N PRO A 61 -20.09 9.88 -5.27
CA PRO A 61 -20.56 9.74 -6.64
C PRO A 61 -19.65 10.45 -7.65
N GLY A 62 -19.24 9.73 -8.69
CA GLY A 62 -18.33 10.19 -9.73
C GLY A 62 -16.85 10.18 -9.36
N HIS A 63 -16.47 9.74 -8.15
CA HIS A 63 -15.07 9.66 -7.74
C HIS A 63 -14.81 8.75 -6.53
N THR A 64 -13.94 7.75 -6.70
CA THR A 64 -13.32 7.01 -5.59
C THR A 64 -11.81 7.17 -5.66
N LEU A 65 -11.14 7.34 -4.51
CA LEU A 65 -9.69 7.39 -4.38
C LEU A 65 -9.25 6.48 -3.24
N LEU A 66 -8.36 5.54 -3.56
CA LEU A 66 -7.63 4.73 -2.61
C LEU A 66 -6.19 5.25 -2.56
N THR A 67 -5.65 5.45 -1.36
CA THR A 67 -4.26 5.84 -1.14
C THR A 67 -3.62 4.90 -0.13
N ALA A 68 -2.60 4.16 -0.57
CA ALA A 68 -1.80 3.28 0.25
C ALA A 68 -0.42 3.90 0.49
N THR A 69 0.01 3.97 1.75
CA THR A 69 1.35 4.40 2.14
C THR A 69 2.07 3.27 2.86
N ILE A 70 3.33 3.00 2.51
CA ILE A 70 4.17 2.02 3.19
C ILE A 70 5.58 2.57 3.38
N ALA A 71 6.26 2.15 4.44
CA ALA A 71 7.69 2.37 4.63
C ALA A 71 8.43 1.08 4.30
N GLY A 72 9.51 1.17 3.51
CA GLY A 72 10.23 0.00 3.05
C GLY A 72 11.72 0.24 2.87
N ARG A 73 12.45 -0.85 2.66
CA ARG A 73 13.81 -0.77 2.13
C ARG A 73 13.69 -0.34 0.66
N PRO A 74 14.54 0.57 0.17
CA PRO A 74 14.57 0.85 -1.26
C PRO A 74 14.79 -0.46 -2.02
N PRO A 75 14.08 -0.68 -3.13
CA PRO A 75 14.33 -1.83 -3.98
C PRO A 75 15.81 -1.85 -4.35
N ALA A 76 16.42 -3.03 -4.32
CA ALA A 76 17.75 -3.20 -4.88
C ALA A 76 17.60 -3.08 -6.40
N TYR A 77 17.76 -1.87 -6.94
CA TYR A 77 17.85 -1.69 -8.38
C TYR A 77 19.20 -2.29 -8.82
N SER A 78 19.17 -3.46 -9.46
CA SER A 78 20.33 -3.92 -10.21
C SER A 78 20.41 -3.12 -11.50
N SER A 79 21.49 -2.36 -11.69
CA SER A 79 21.87 -1.81 -12.99
C SER A 79 22.27 -2.97 -13.92
N ALA A 80 21.30 -3.66 -14.48
CA ALA A 80 21.51 -4.65 -15.52
C ALA A 80 20.33 -4.55 -16.49
N GLY A 81 20.52 -3.78 -17.56
CA GLY A 81 19.51 -3.52 -18.58
C GLY A 81 19.88 -2.34 -19.45
N THR A 82 21.09 -2.34 -20.04
CA THR A 82 21.30 -1.62 -21.29
C THR A 82 20.65 -2.47 -22.37
N VAL A 83 19.59 -1.96 -22.99
CA VAL A 83 19.04 -2.48 -24.25
C VAL A 83 19.94 -2.05 -25.39
#